data_AF-A0A4R0MMX2-F1
#
_entry.id   AF-A0A4R0MMX2-F1
#
_cell.length_a   1.000
_cell.length_b   1.000
_cell.length_c   1.000
_cell.angle_alpha   90.00
_cell.angle_beta   90.00
_cell.angle_gamma   90.00
#
_symmetry.space_group_name_H-M   'P 1'
#
loop_
_entity.id
_entity.type
_entity.pdbx_description
1 polymer ?
#
loop_
_entity_poly.entity_id
_entity_poly.type
_entity_poly.pdbx_seq_one_letter_code
_entity_poly.pdbx_strand_id
1 'polypeptide(L)'
;MKQRLITITSILVLSLLTQNTFSQGPITSPQSAAKTQQVPVKKQTPVKKYILPRRYVDTVKNTDFSLNGQYQFMLSRSKSINGYKLINPGRLATVWQSALDTLKKERIELNKVKTQAADHEKTITTLRTEVDGKETTLNNTNAKIDEINFLGLSFTKGTYNIIVWSIILVLAIALFVVVARSAKNILEAKHRTQLYDEISTEFQAYKAKSNEQQRKLARELQDERNIIEEMKSKGK
;
A
#
# COMPACT_ATOMS: atom_id res chain seq x y z
N MET A 1 -12.24 -18.91 -15.30
CA MET A 1 -12.78 -17.64 -14.75
C MET A 1 -12.21 -17.32 -13.35
N LYS A 2 -10.90 -17.49 -13.11
CA LYS A 2 -10.28 -17.21 -11.78
C LYS A 2 -9.27 -16.06 -11.79
N GLN A 3 -8.86 -15.57 -12.97
CA GLN A 3 -7.89 -14.48 -13.11
C GLN A 3 -8.52 -13.08 -13.23
N ARG A 4 -9.81 -12.97 -13.55
CA ARG A 4 -10.51 -11.68 -13.73
C ARG A 4 -10.97 -11.03 -12.42
N LEU A 5 -10.95 -11.77 -11.30
CA LEU A 5 -11.46 -11.29 -10.01
C LEU A 5 -10.38 -10.58 -9.18
N ILE A 6 -9.10 -10.91 -9.38
CA ILE A 6 -7.96 -10.36 -8.61
C ILE A 6 -7.58 -8.95 -9.13
N THR A 7 -7.84 -8.65 -10.40
CA THR A 7 -7.55 -7.33 -10.98
C THR A 7 -8.54 -6.25 -10.53
N ILE A 8 -9.76 -6.61 -10.15
CA ILE A 8 -10.81 -5.65 -9.80
C ILE A 8 -10.63 -5.12 -8.37
N THR A 9 -10.11 -5.94 -7.45
CA THR A 9 -9.84 -5.52 -6.06
C THR A 9 -8.63 -4.59 -5.94
N SER A 10 -7.68 -4.67 -6.88
CA SER A 10 -6.48 -3.81 -6.88
C SER A 10 -6.73 -2.38 -7.38
N ILE A 11 -7.80 -2.14 -8.14
CA ILE A 11 -8.12 -0.81 -8.70
C ILE A 11 -8.88 0.06 -7.69
N LEU A 12 -9.48 -0.54 -6.65
CA LEU A 12 -10.33 0.19 -5.70
C LEU A 12 -9.57 0.82 -4.53
N VAL A 13 -8.31 0.40 -4.28
CA VAL A 13 -7.52 0.88 -3.12
C VAL A 13 -6.63 2.09 -3.45
N LEU A 14 -6.47 2.44 -4.73
CA LEU A 14 -5.53 3.48 -5.16
C LEU A 14 -6.14 4.90 -5.28
N SER A 15 -7.40 5.12 -4.89
CA SER A 15 -8.10 6.40 -5.11
C SER A 15 -8.26 7.30 -3.87
N LEU A 16 -7.72 6.95 -2.71
CA LEU A 16 -8.11 7.59 -1.43
C LEU A 16 -6.99 8.26 -0.64
N LEU A 17 -5.93 8.73 -1.32
CA LEU A 17 -4.86 9.45 -0.62
C LEU A 17 -4.20 10.56 -1.43
N THR A 18 -4.96 11.59 -1.80
CA THR A 18 -4.39 12.91 -2.11
C THR A 18 -5.43 13.99 -1.83
N GLN A 19 -5.26 14.76 -0.75
CA GLN A 19 -5.41 16.23 -0.72
C GLN A 19 -5.16 16.72 0.71
N ASN A 20 -4.01 17.34 0.95
CA ASN A 20 -3.86 18.40 1.95
C ASN A 20 -2.55 19.13 1.72
N THR A 21 -2.60 20.26 1.00
CA THR A 21 -1.52 21.24 0.99
C THR A 21 -2.08 22.64 1.10
N PHE A 22 -1.73 23.22 2.25
CA PHE A 22 -1.66 24.61 2.68
C PHE A 22 -1.26 25.59 1.55
N SER A 23 -2.09 26.60 1.28
CA SER A 23 -1.77 27.73 0.39
C SER A 23 -1.65 29.02 1.18
N GLN A 24 -0.49 29.67 1.01
CA GLN A 24 -0.11 30.95 1.60
C GLN A 24 -0.96 32.10 1.05
N GLY A 25 -1.36 33.02 1.93
CA GLY A 25 -2.12 34.22 1.58
C GLY A 25 -1.24 35.30 0.90
N PRO A 26 -1.78 36.05 -0.08
CA PRO A 26 -1.10 37.18 -0.67
C PRO A 26 -1.17 38.43 0.22
N ILE A 27 -0.06 39.15 0.23
CA ILE A 27 0.15 40.43 0.88
C ILE A 27 -0.44 41.52 -0.01
N THR A 28 -1.39 42.30 0.51
CA THR A 28 -1.87 43.53 -0.12
C THR A 28 -1.86 44.66 0.90
N SER A 29 -0.95 45.61 0.70
CA SER A 29 -1.02 46.95 1.29
C SER A 29 -1.82 47.84 0.34
N PRO A 30 -2.73 48.68 0.86
CA PRO A 30 -2.65 50.08 0.45
C PRO A 30 -2.97 51.10 1.56
N GLN A 31 -2.19 52.17 1.49
CA GLN A 31 -2.55 53.58 1.73
C GLN A 31 -2.96 54.01 3.14
N SER A 32 -2.16 54.95 3.69
CA SER A 32 -2.61 55.85 4.74
C SER A 32 -2.43 57.30 4.30
N ALA A 33 -3.45 58.09 4.64
CA ALA A 33 -3.76 59.42 4.15
C ALA A 33 -2.98 60.54 4.86
N ALA A 34 -2.95 61.70 4.21
CA ALA A 34 -2.41 62.96 4.70
C ALA A 34 -3.24 63.61 5.81
N LYS A 35 -2.59 64.25 6.81
CA LYS A 35 -3.09 65.49 7.47
C LYS A 35 -1.99 66.22 8.30
N THR A 36 -1.46 67.31 7.73
CA THR A 36 -1.51 68.71 8.21
C THR A 36 -1.28 69.08 9.71
N GLN A 37 -0.18 69.84 9.96
CA GLN A 37 -0.03 71.05 10.84
C GLN A 37 -0.03 70.86 12.39
N GLN A 38 0.71 71.61 13.26
CA GLN A 38 1.45 72.88 13.17
C GLN A 38 2.21 73.24 14.49
N VAL A 39 3.34 73.98 14.37
CA VAL A 39 4.04 74.97 15.27
C VAL A 39 4.52 74.59 16.72
N PRO A 40 5.54 75.26 17.34
CA PRO A 40 5.96 76.67 17.17
C PRO A 40 7.46 77.01 17.01
N VAL A 41 7.61 78.25 16.56
CA VAL A 41 8.77 79.12 16.28
C VAL A 41 9.70 79.36 17.48
N LYS A 42 11.02 79.45 17.22
CA LYS A 42 11.93 80.40 17.91
C LYS A 42 12.88 81.07 16.91
N LYS A 43 12.87 82.40 16.90
CA LYS A 43 13.80 83.33 16.22
C LYS A 43 15.16 83.35 16.94
N GLN A 44 16.26 83.55 16.20
CA GLN A 44 17.42 84.42 16.52
C GLN A 44 18.56 84.25 15.47
N THR A 45 18.73 85.23 14.58
CA THR A 45 19.82 86.27 14.47
C THR A 45 21.04 85.86 13.63
N PRO A 46 21.62 86.77 12.82
CA PRO A 46 22.49 86.43 11.69
C PRO A 46 23.91 86.06 12.16
N VAL A 47 24.29 84.81 11.94
CA VAL A 47 25.65 84.32 12.22
C VAL A 47 26.59 84.71 11.08
N LYS A 48 27.70 85.36 11.41
CA LYS A 48 28.79 85.70 10.48
C LYS A 48 29.19 84.49 9.65
N LYS A 49 29.18 84.65 8.33
CA LYS A 49 29.52 83.62 7.34
C LYS A 49 31.03 83.43 7.32
N TYR A 50 31.55 82.54 8.16
CA TYR A 50 32.90 82.01 7.97
C TYR A 50 32.88 81.11 6.73
N ILE A 51 33.52 81.57 5.65
CA ILE A 51 33.72 80.75 4.46
C ILE A 51 34.72 79.66 4.84
N LEU A 52 34.20 78.49 5.22
CA LEU A 52 35.01 77.27 5.27
C LEU A 52 35.63 77.07 3.88
N PRO A 53 36.91 76.66 3.78
CA PRO A 53 37.50 76.32 2.50
C PRO A 53 36.58 75.33 1.80
N ARG A 54 36.16 75.69 0.58
CA ARG A 54 35.23 74.93 -0.26
C ARG A 54 35.73 73.49 -0.28
N ARG A 55 35.05 72.57 0.41
CA ARG A 55 35.38 71.15 0.33
C ARG A 55 35.30 70.81 -1.15
N TYR A 56 36.43 70.43 -1.74
CA TYR A 56 36.48 69.98 -3.12
C TYR A 56 35.60 68.74 -3.20
N VAL A 57 34.38 68.91 -3.70
CA VAL A 57 33.44 67.82 -3.93
C VAL A 57 33.95 67.10 -5.17
N ASP A 58 34.57 65.95 -4.96
CA ASP A 58 34.95 65.04 -6.03
C ASP A 58 33.71 64.74 -6.89
N THR A 59 33.68 65.29 -8.11
CA THR A 59 32.53 65.15 -9.04
C THR A 59 32.60 63.85 -9.84
N VAL A 60 33.74 63.16 -9.79
CA VAL A 60 33.99 61.93 -10.54
C VAL A 60 33.38 60.75 -9.78
N LYS A 61 32.35 60.14 -10.37
CA LYS A 61 31.69 58.95 -9.86
C LYS A 61 32.41 57.69 -10.34
N ASN A 62 32.48 56.68 -9.48
CA ASN A 62 32.96 55.36 -9.87
C ASN A 62 31.92 54.66 -10.75
N THR A 63 32.36 54.00 -11.81
CA THR A 63 31.51 53.22 -12.73
C THR A 63 31.39 51.75 -12.34
N ASP A 64 32.34 51.21 -11.55
CA ASP A 64 32.33 49.83 -11.06
C ASP A 64 32.12 49.79 -9.54
N PHE A 65 30.94 49.34 -9.10
CA PHE A 65 30.57 49.25 -7.69
C PHE A 65 31.19 48.06 -6.94
N SER A 66 31.90 47.15 -7.62
CA SER A 66 32.58 46.03 -6.97
C SER A 66 33.67 46.53 -6.00
N LEU A 67 33.99 45.75 -4.96
CA LEU A 67 35.04 46.15 -4.00
C LEU A 67 36.39 46.38 -4.69
N ASN A 68 36.72 45.53 -5.67
CA ASN A 68 37.92 45.67 -6.50
C ASN A 68 37.86 46.92 -7.38
N GLY A 69 36.71 47.21 -8.01
CA GLY A 69 36.49 48.42 -8.78
C GLY A 69 36.63 49.69 -7.95
N GLN A 70 36.03 49.73 -6.77
CA GLN A 70 36.18 50.83 -5.81
C GLN A 70 37.63 51.02 -5.36
N TYR A 71 38.35 49.93 -5.12
CA TYR A 71 39.77 49.96 -4.77
C TYR A 71 40.64 50.50 -5.93
N GLN A 72 40.46 49.99 -7.14
CA GLN A 72 41.19 50.46 -8.32
C GLN A 72 40.87 51.92 -8.65
N PHE A 73 39.62 52.34 -8.51
CA PHE A 73 39.19 53.73 -8.68
C PHE A 73 39.80 54.68 -7.63
N MET A 74 39.99 54.21 -6.40
CA MET A 74 40.72 54.96 -5.38
C MET A 74 42.21 55.09 -5.71
N LEU A 75 42.83 54.03 -6.24
CA LEU A 75 44.23 54.04 -6.66
C LEU A 75 44.49 54.88 -7.91
N SER A 76 43.56 54.92 -8.85
CA SER A 76 43.70 55.73 -10.07
C SER A 76 43.60 57.23 -9.79
N ARG A 77 42.83 57.63 -8.76
CA ARG A 77 42.66 59.03 -8.38
C ARG A 77 43.67 59.55 -7.36
N SER A 78 44.44 58.68 -6.73
CA SER A 78 45.45 59.07 -5.75
C SER A 78 46.75 59.54 -6.42
N LYS A 79 47.35 60.61 -5.90
CA LYS A 79 48.59 61.19 -6.43
C LYS A 79 49.79 60.42 -5.86
N SER A 80 50.78 60.09 -6.67
CA SER A 80 52.05 59.54 -6.17
C SER A 80 53.06 60.66 -5.93
N ILE A 81 53.73 60.64 -4.77
CA ILE A 81 54.79 61.59 -4.39
C ILE A 81 55.88 60.81 -3.66
N ASN A 82 57.14 60.92 -4.11
CA ASN A 82 58.32 60.30 -3.48
C ASN A 82 58.18 58.78 -3.23
N GLY A 83 57.54 58.05 -4.13
CA GLY A 83 57.26 56.61 -3.98
C GLY A 83 56.04 56.26 -3.12
N TYR A 84 55.41 57.24 -2.45
CA TYR A 84 54.19 57.05 -1.68
C TYR A 84 52.95 57.38 -2.51
N LYS A 85 51.80 56.79 -2.14
CA LYS A 85 50.49 57.07 -2.75
C LYS A 85 49.63 57.89 -1.79
N LEU A 86 49.32 59.13 -2.14
CA LEU A 86 48.48 60.03 -1.35
C LEU A 86 47.00 59.78 -1.68
N ILE A 87 46.32 59.11 -0.76
CA ILE A 87 44.92 58.68 -0.90
C ILE A 87 43.99 59.63 -0.14
N ASN A 88 42.82 59.93 -0.72
CA ASN A 88 41.79 60.69 -0.03
C ASN A 88 41.20 59.85 1.13
N PRO A 89 41.22 60.34 2.38
CA PRO A 89 40.73 59.58 3.54
C PRO A 89 39.24 59.21 3.44
N GLY A 90 38.42 60.03 2.77
CA GLY A 90 37.01 59.72 2.55
C GLY A 90 36.79 58.53 1.61
N ARG A 91 37.58 58.44 0.53
CA ARG A 91 37.52 57.29 -0.40
C ARG A 91 38.01 56.00 0.26
N LEU A 92 39.07 56.09 1.05
CA LEU A 92 39.58 54.97 1.83
C LEU A 92 38.53 54.46 2.82
N ALA A 93 37.86 55.36 3.54
CA ALA A 93 36.77 55.01 4.44
C ALA A 93 35.62 54.30 3.71
N THR A 94 35.21 54.76 2.52
CA THR A 94 34.15 54.09 1.73
C THR A 94 34.52 52.69 1.28
N VAL A 95 35.74 52.48 0.78
CA VAL A 95 36.22 51.14 0.38
C VAL A 95 36.30 50.23 1.60
N TRP A 96 36.78 50.75 2.74
CA TRP A 96 36.87 50.00 3.98
C TRP A 96 35.49 49.59 4.52
N GLN A 97 34.51 50.49 4.49
CA GLN A 97 33.13 50.16 4.86
C GLN A 97 32.55 49.07 3.94
N SER A 98 32.75 49.17 2.62
CA SER A 98 32.30 48.15 1.67
C SER A 98 32.95 46.78 1.92
N ALA A 99 34.23 46.75 2.32
CA ALA A 99 34.94 45.53 2.68
C ALA A 99 34.38 44.90 3.96
N LEU A 100 34.14 45.72 4.99
CA LEU A 100 33.52 45.28 6.24
C LEU A 100 32.10 44.77 6.04
N ASP A 101 31.30 45.44 5.21
CA ASP A 101 29.94 45.02 4.89
C ASP A 101 29.91 43.69 4.14
N THR A 102 30.85 43.48 3.21
CA THR A 102 31.01 42.19 2.51
C THR A 102 31.35 41.08 3.49
N LEU A 103 32.33 41.30 4.37
CA LEU A 103 32.71 40.32 5.39
C LEU A 103 31.57 40.03 6.36
N LYS A 104 30.80 41.05 6.76
CA LYS A 104 29.64 40.89 7.62
C LYS A 104 28.55 40.08 6.92
N LYS A 105 28.28 40.35 5.65
CA LYS A 105 27.32 39.60 4.83
C LYS A 105 27.73 38.13 4.71
N GLU A 106 28.99 37.85 4.39
CA GLU A 106 29.49 36.47 4.32
C GLU A 106 29.36 35.74 5.66
N ARG A 107 29.68 36.38 6.78
CA ARG A 107 29.50 35.77 8.12
C ARG A 107 28.03 35.49 8.43
N ILE A 108 27.11 36.37 8.03
CA ILE A 108 25.67 36.16 8.21
C ILE A 108 25.20 34.98 7.35
N GLU A 109 25.60 34.92 6.08
CA GLU A 109 25.25 33.81 5.19
C GLU A 109 25.86 32.48 5.67
N LEU A 110 27.11 32.47 6.14
CA LEU A 110 27.73 31.28 6.72
C LEU A 110 26.99 30.78 7.96
N ASN A 111 26.59 31.69 8.85
CA ASN A 111 25.79 31.32 10.02
C ASN A 111 24.42 30.78 9.59
N LYS A 112 23.76 31.39 8.61
CA LYS A 112 22.49 30.93 8.06
C LYS A 112 22.59 29.53 7.46
N VAL A 113 23.61 29.28 6.63
CA VAL A 113 23.87 27.95 6.05
C VAL A 113 24.16 26.93 7.14
N LYS A 114 24.95 27.29 8.16
CA LYS A 114 25.22 26.41 9.30
C LYS A 114 23.96 26.06 10.09
N THR A 115 23.07 27.04 10.32
CA THR A 115 21.79 26.79 10.98
C THR A 115 20.87 25.91 10.13
N GLN A 116 20.80 26.15 8.83
CA GLN A 116 20.02 25.33 7.90
C GLN A 116 20.56 23.89 7.83
N ALA A 117 21.88 23.71 7.81
CA ALA A 117 22.50 22.40 7.85
C ALA A 117 22.16 21.63 9.14
N ALA A 118 22.22 22.30 10.29
CA ALA A 118 21.83 21.71 11.57
C ALA A 118 20.33 21.36 11.63
N ASP A 119 19.47 22.19 11.05
CA ASP A 119 18.03 21.91 10.97
C ASP A 119 17.74 20.74 10.02
N HIS A 120 18.40 20.68 8.88
CA HIS A 120 18.31 19.54 7.95
C HIS A 120 18.80 18.25 8.59
N GLU A 121 19.91 18.28 9.34
CA GLU A 121 20.41 17.11 10.08
C GLU A 121 19.38 16.63 11.10
N LYS A 122 18.78 17.54 11.89
CA LYS A 122 17.69 17.20 12.80
C LYS A 122 16.51 16.58 12.07
N THR A 123 16.03 17.19 10.98
CA THR A 123 14.93 16.63 10.19
C THR A 123 15.27 15.23 9.67
N ILE A 124 16.48 15.00 9.17
CA ILE A 124 16.94 13.68 8.73
C ILE A 124 16.93 12.67 9.89
N THR A 125 17.42 13.05 11.07
CA THR A 125 17.39 12.17 12.24
C THR A 125 15.97 11.84 12.69
N THR A 126 15.06 12.81 12.69
CA THR A 126 13.65 12.59 13.02
C THR A 126 12.99 11.68 11.99
N LEU A 127 13.17 11.94 10.70
CA LEU A 127 12.63 11.10 9.63
C LEU A 127 13.16 9.67 9.70
N ARG A 128 14.46 9.48 9.97
CA ARG A 128 15.03 8.13 10.18
C ARG A 128 14.38 7.43 11.36
N THR A 129 14.24 8.13 12.48
CA THR A 129 13.59 7.59 13.69
C THR A 129 12.13 7.22 13.42
N GLU A 130 11.39 8.03 12.65
CA GLU A 130 10.01 7.73 12.24
C GLU A 130 9.93 6.53 11.29
N VAL A 131 10.87 6.41 10.36
CA VAL A 131 10.95 5.26 9.43
C VAL A 131 11.25 3.99 10.21
N ASP A 132 12.26 3.98 11.08
CA ASP A 132 12.60 2.82 11.92
C ASP A 132 11.43 2.46 12.85
N GLY A 133 10.75 3.45 13.43
CA GLY A 133 9.55 3.25 14.23
C GLY A 133 8.37 2.67 13.44
N LYS A 134 8.19 3.07 12.18
CA LYS A 134 7.17 2.51 11.30
C LYS A 134 7.53 1.10 10.85
N GLU A 135 8.78 0.81 10.49
CA GLU A 135 9.21 -0.54 10.12
C GLU A 135 9.06 -1.52 11.28
N THR A 136 9.45 -1.14 12.49
CA THR A 136 9.25 -1.96 13.69
C THR A 136 7.76 -2.20 13.97
N THR A 137 6.91 -1.18 13.78
CA THR A 137 5.46 -1.32 13.92
C THR A 137 4.86 -2.23 12.84
N LEU A 138 5.34 -2.15 11.60
CA LEU A 138 4.91 -3.02 10.50
C LEU A 138 5.34 -4.46 10.74
N ASN A 139 6.57 -4.69 11.21
CA ASN A 139 7.08 -6.03 11.54
C ASN A 139 6.30 -6.65 12.71
N ASN A 140 6.05 -5.88 13.77
CA ASN A 140 5.24 -6.33 14.91
C ASN A 140 3.78 -6.59 14.53
N THR A 141 3.20 -5.73 13.67
CA THR A 141 1.84 -5.91 13.16
C THR A 141 1.75 -7.13 12.25
N ASN A 142 2.71 -7.35 11.35
CA ASN A 142 2.76 -8.54 10.51
C ASN A 142 2.88 -9.82 11.35
N ALA A 143 3.76 -9.84 12.37
CA ALA A 143 3.87 -10.96 13.30
C ALA A 143 2.54 -11.25 14.01
N LYS A 144 1.84 -10.21 14.50
CA LYS A 144 0.51 -10.33 15.12
C LYS A 144 -0.60 -10.76 14.16
N ILE A 145 -0.57 -10.28 12.91
CA ILE A 145 -1.57 -10.64 11.89
C ILE A 145 -1.34 -12.06 11.41
N ASP A 146 -0.09 -12.51 11.35
CA ASP A 146 0.24 -13.89 11.03
C ASP A 146 -0.24 -14.84 12.10
N GLU A 147 -0.31 -14.43 13.37
CA GLU A 147 -0.89 -15.21 14.45
C GLU A 147 -2.42 -15.22 14.44
N ILE A 148 -3.01 -16.38 14.11
CA ILE A 148 -4.41 -16.68 14.39
C ILE A 148 -4.45 -17.52 15.67
N ASN A 149 -5.12 -17.02 16.70
CA ASN A 149 -5.37 -17.78 17.93
C ASN A 149 -6.47 -18.82 17.69
N PHE A 150 -6.11 -20.09 17.78
CA PHE A 150 -7.04 -21.21 17.70
C PHE A 150 -6.85 -22.07 18.96
N LEU A 151 -7.89 -22.17 19.80
CA LEU A 151 -7.87 -22.94 21.06
C LEU A 151 -6.75 -22.54 22.04
N GLY A 152 -6.38 -21.25 22.06
CA GLY A 152 -5.34 -20.72 22.97
C GLY A 152 -3.90 -20.89 22.47
N LEU A 153 -3.70 -21.51 21.32
CA LEU A 153 -2.41 -21.58 20.63
C LEU A 153 -2.42 -20.64 19.41
N SER A 154 -1.32 -19.91 19.24
CA SER A 154 -1.12 -18.97 18.13
C SER A 154 -0.49 -19.72 16.96
N PHE A 155 -1.20 -19.79 15.82
CA PHE A 155 -0.69 -20.42 14.60
C PHE A 155 -0.49 -19.39 13.50
N THR A 156 0.54 -19.56 12.69
CA THR A 156 0.74 -18.70 11.51
C THR A 156 -0.39 -18.91 10.49
N LYS A 157 -0.77 -17.86 9.75
CA LYS A 157 -1.84 -17.88 8.74
C LYS A 157 -1.67 -19.03 7.72
N GLY A 158 -0.44 -19.31 7.31
CA GLY A 158 -0.09 -20.44 6.44
C GLY A 158 -0.35 -21.80 7.10
N THR A 159 0.10 -21.97 8.34
CA THR A 159 -0.07 -23.21 9.12
C THR A 159 -1.54 -23.50 9.38
N TYR A 160 -2.34 -22.49 9.74
CA TYR A 160 -3.79 -22.62 9.94
C TYR A 160 -4.47 -23.16 8.68
N ASN A 161 -4.19 -22.54 7.52
CA ASN A 161 -4.78 -22.99 6.25
C ASN A 161 -4.41 -24.45 5.93
N ILE A 162 -3.14 -24.83 6.13
CA ILE A 162 -2.69 -26.21 5.90
C ILE A 162 -3.42 -27.19 6.83
N ILE A 163 -3.53 -26.88 8.12
CA ILE A 163 -4.21 -27.74 9.10
C ILE A 163 -5.70 -27.90 8.75
N VAL A 164 -6.41 -26.80 8.48
CA VAL A 164 -7.84 -26.84 8.14
C VAL A 164 -8.08 -27.65 6.87
N TRP A 165 -7.33 -27.37 5.79
CA TRP A 165 -7.46 -28.12 4.55
C TRP A 165 -7.05 -29.59 4.68
N SER A 166 -6.05 -29.90 5.53
CA SER A 166 -5.69 -31.29 5.86
C SER A 166 -6.85 -32.03 6.51
N ILE A 167 -7.52 -31.42 7.49
CA ILE A 167 -8.69 -32.01 8.15
C ILE A 167 -9.82 -32.23 7.16
N ILE A 168 -10.12 -31.24 6.31
CA ILE A 168 -11.14 -31.35 5.26
C ILE A 168 -10.81 -32.50 4.29
N LEU A 169 -9.54 -32.63 3.87
CA LEU A 169 -9.10 -33.69 2.97
C LEU A 169 -9.26 -35.08 3.59
N VAL A 170 -8.85 -35.25 4.86
CA VAL A 170 -8.98 -36.52 5.58
C VAL A 170 -10.46 -36.92 5.72
N LEU A 171 -11.33 -35.97 6.09
CA LEU A 171 -12.77 -36.21 6.18
C LEU A 171 -13.39 -36.55 4.81
N ALA A 172 -12.96 -35.87 3.75
CA ALA A 172 -13.41 -36.17 2.39
C ALA A 172 -13.02 -37.59 1.96
N ILE A 173 -11.79 -38.02 2.25
CA ILE A 173 -11.34 -39.39 1.97
C ILE A 173 -12.14 -40.40 2.79
N ALA A 174 -12.35 -40.16 4.09
CA ALA A 174 -13.14 -41.04 4.94
C ALA A 174 -14.58 -41.20 4.41
N LEU A 175 -15.22 -40.08 4.04
CA LEU A 175 -16.56 -40.10 3.46
C LEU A 175 -16.58 -40.86 2.13
N PHE A 176 -15.58 -40.64 1.27
CA PHE A 176 -15.46 -41.36 0.00
C PHE A 176 -15.36 -42.87 0.21
N VAL A 177 -14.57 -43.34 1.18
CA VAL A 177 -14.45 -44.76 1.52
C VAL A 177 -15.79 -45.34 1.99
N VAL A 178 -16.53 -44.62 2.85
CA VAL A 178 -17.83 -45.06 3.34
C VAL A 178 -18.86 -45.16 2.22
N VAL A 179 -18.91 -44.16 1.33
CA VAL A 179 -19.83 -44.15 0.18
C VAL A 179 -19.48 -45.27 -0.80
N ALA A 180 -18.19 -45.44 -1.12
CA ALA A 180 -17.75 -46.50 -2.02
C ALA A 180 -18.05 -47.90 -1.45
N ARG A 181 -17.80 -48.12 -0.15
CA ARG A 181 -18.14 -49.39 0.51
C ARG A 181 -19.64 -49.65 0.51
N SER A 182 -20.45 -48.63 0.81
CA SER A 182 -21.91 -48.74 0.82
C SER A 182 -22.46 -49.06 -0.57
N ALA A 183 -21.97 -48.40 -1.61
CA ALA A 183 -22.37 -48.67 -3.00
C ALA A 183 -22.05 -50.11 -3.42
N LYS A 184 -20.87 -50.62 -3.06
CA LYS A 184 -20.49 -52.02 -3.33
C LYS A 184 -21.41 -53.01 -2.62
N ASN A 185 -21.71 -52.77 -1.34
CA ASN A 185 -22.59 -53.64 -0.56
C ASN A 185 -24.01 -53.66 -1.12
N ILE A 186 -24.54 -52.51 -1.56
CA ILE A 186 -25.86 -52.42 -2.19
C ILE A 186 -25.91 -53.21 -3.49
N LEU A 187 -24.85 -53.12 -4.31
CA LEU A 187 -24.78 -53.87 -5.56
C LEU A 187 -24.75 -55.38 -5.33
N GLU A 188 -23.95 -55.84 -4.37
CA GLU A 188 -23.87 -57.26 -4.01
C GLU A 188 -25.20 -57.76 -3.43
N ALA A 189 -25.84 -56.99 -2.55
CA ALA A 189 -27.14 -57.32 -2.00
C ALA A 189 -28.19 -57.46 -3.12
N LYS A 190 -28.23 -56.52 -4.06
CA LYS A 190 -29.15 -56.57 -5.22
C LYS A 190 -28.90 -57.82 -6.07
N HIS A 191 -27.64 -58.15 -6.34
CA HIS A 191 -27.29 -59.34 -7.11
C HIS A 191 -27.74 -60.62 -6.41
N ARG A 192 -27.55 -60.71 -5.09
CA ARG A 192 -28.04 -61.85 -4.30
C ARG A 192 -29.55 -61.96 -4.31
N THR A 193 -30.27 -60.84 -4.12
CA THR A 193 -31.74 -60.84 -4.20
C THR A 193 -32.23 -61.31 -5.57
N GLN A 194 -31.61 -60.83 -6.66
CA GLN A 194 -31.97 -61.28 -8.01
C GLN A 194 -31.75 -62.78 -8.22
N LEU A 195 -30.63 -63.33 -7.74
CA LEU A 195 -30.37 -64.78 -7.81
C LEU A 195 -31.40 -65.59 -7.00
N TYR A 196 -31.77 -65.12 -5.81
CA TYR A 196 -32.81 -65.78 -5.01
C TYR A 196 -34.17 -65.75 -5.71
N ASP A 197 -34.52 -64.63 -6.32
CA ASP A 197 -35.76 -64.50 -7.09
C ASP A 197 -35.76 -65.45 -8.30
N GLU A 198 -34.66 -65.51 -9.04
CA GLU A 198 -34.50 -66.41 -10.19
C GLU A 198 -34.66 -67.89 -9.77
N ILE A 199 -33.93 -68.34 -8.75
CA ILE A 199 -34.03 -69.71 -8.21
C ILE A 199 -35.44 -70.00 -7.69
N SER A 200 -36.07 -69.04 -7.01
CA SER A 200 -37.45 -69.17 -6.52
C SER A 200 -38.43 -69.36 -7.68
N THR A 201 -38.29 -68.57 -8.75
CA THR A 201 -39.13 -68.69 -9.94
C THR A 201 -38.92 -70.02 -10.67
N GLU A 202 -37.68 -70.48 -10.82
CA GLU A 202 -37.38 -71.79 -11.40
C GLU A 202 -37.96 -72.94 -10.57
N PHE A 203 -37.85 -72.86 -9.24
CA PHE A 203 -38.40 -73.87 -8.35
C PHE A 203 -39.93 -73.94 -8.42
N GLN A 204 -40.61 -72.79 -8.49
CA GLN A 204 -42.06 -72.75 -8.69
C GLN A 204 -42.46 -73.30 -10.06
N ALA A 205 -41.70 -72.97 -11.12
CA ALA A 205 -41.91 -73.52 -12.45
C ALA A 205 -41.72 -75.04 -12.47
N TYR A 206 -40.70 -75.56 -11.79
CA TYR A 206 -40.47 -77.00 -11.65
C TYR A 206 -41.62 -77.70 -10.93
N LYS A 207 -42.12 -77.15 -9.82
CA LYS A 207 -43.30 -77.70 -9.13
C LYS A 207 -44.54 -77.71 -10.02
N ALA A 208 -44.79 -76.61 -10.73
CA ALA A 208 -45.92 -76.52 -11.65
C ALA A 208 -45.82 -77.60 -12.74
N LYS A 209 -44.64 -77.75 -13.36
CA LYS A 209 -44.36 -78.76 -14.39
C LYS A 209 -44.48 -80.19 -13.85
N SER A 210 -43.95 -80.47 -12.66
CA SER A 210 -44.10 -81.78 -12.00
C SER A 210 -45.57 -82.10 -11.72
N ASN A 211 -46.34 -81.14 -11.21
CA ASN A 211 -47.77 -81.33 -10.98
C ASN A 211 -48.53 -81.56 -12.30
N GLU A 212 -48.18 -80.85 -13.36
CA GLU A 212 -48.77 -81.06 -14.68
C GLU A 212 -48.48 -82.47 -15.22
N GLN A 213 -47.25 -82.97 -15.06
CA GLN A 213 -46.88 -84.34 -15.43
C GLN A 213 -47.66 -85.38 -14.62
N GLN A 214 -47.78 -85.20 -13.30
CA GLN A 214 -48.59 -86.08 -12.46
C GLN A 214 -50.06 -86.07 -12.87
N ARG A 215 -50.62 -84.90 -13.19
CA ARG A 215 -52.00 -84.78 -13.69
C ARG A 215 -52.18 -85.44 -15.05
N LYS A 216 -51.19 -85.34 -15.95
CA LYS A 216 -51.19 -86.01 -17.26
C LYS A 216 -51.14 -87.52 -17.09
N LEU A 217 -50.25 -88.03 -16.25
CA LEU A 217 -50.15 -89.46 -15.93
C LEU A 217 -51.44 -89.99 -15.29
N ALA A 218 -52.06 -89.24 -14.38
CA ALA A 218 -53.33 -89.63 -13.76
C ALA A 218 -54.48 -89.68 -14.79
N ARG A 219 -54.51 -88.76 -15.76
CA ARG A 219 -55.47 -88.78 -16.87
C ARG A 219 -55.23 -89.99 -17.78
N GLU A 220 -53.99 -90.24 -18.18
CA GLU A 220 -53.62 -91.40 -19.00
C GLU A 220 -53.99 -92.74 -18.30
N LEU A 221 -53.72 -92.88 -16.99
CA LEU A 221 -54.13 -94.06 -16.22
C LEU A 221 -55.65 -94.21 -16.12
N GLN A 222 -56.40 -93.10 -16.05
CA GLN A 222 -57.86 -93.14 -16.04
C GLN A 222 -58.40 -93.52 -17.42
N ASP A 223 -57.83 -93.00 -18.50
CA ASP A 223 -58.20 -93.37 -19.86
C ASP A 223 -57.90 -94.85 -20.15
N GLU A 224 -56.74 -95.36 -19.71
CA GLU A 224 -56.42 -96.80 -19.78
C GLU A 224 -57.43 -97.65 -19.01
N ARG A 225 -57.84 -97.24 -17.80
CA ARG A 225 -58.88 -97.94 -17.02
C ARG A 225 -60.22 -97.93 -17.74
N ASN A 226 -60.66 -96.78 -18.26
CA ASN A 226 -61.90 -96.65 -19.00
C ASN A 226 -61.90 -97.55 -20.24
N ILE A 227 -60.78 -97.59 -20.98
CA ILE A 227 -60.62 -98.44 -22.17
C ILE A 227 -60.70 -99.94 -21.79
N ILE A 228 -60.05 -100.37 -20.71
CA ILE A 228 -60.12 -101.76 -20.23
C ILE A 228 -61.55 -102.13 -19.82
N GLU A 229 -62.26 -101.24 -19.13
CA GLU A 229 -63.64 -101.46 -18.73
C GLU A 229 -64.59 -101.56 -19.95
N GLU A 230 -64.40 -100.72 -20.96
CA GLU A 230 -65.14 -100.80 -22.22
C GLU A 230 -64.87 -102.12 -22.96
N MET A 231 -63.59 -102.56 -23.03
CA MET A 231 -63.23 -103.85 -23.62
C MET A 231 -63.86 -105.04 -22.86
N LYS A 232 -63.91 -104.97 -21.53
CA LYS A 232 -64.52 -106.02 -20.69
C LYS A 232 -66.05 -106.04 -20.80
N SER A 233 -66.68 -104.87 -20.98
CA SER A 233 -68.12 -104.70 -21.18
C SER A 233 -68.58 -105.25 -22.54
N LYS A 234 -67.81 -105.02 -23.61
CA LYS A 234 -68.09 -105.53 -24.97
C LYS A 234 -67.90 -107.05 -25.13
N GLY A 235 -67.31 -107.73 -24.15
CA GLY A 235 -67.02 -109.16 -24.16
C GLY A 235 -68.04 -110.05 -23.43
N LYS A 236 -69.23 -109.54 -23.10
CA LYS A 236 -70.34 -110.30 -22.50
C LYS A 236 -71.61 -110.20 -23.33
#